data_AF-A0A946CJQ9-F1
#
_entry.id   AF-A0A946CJQ9-F1
#
_cell.length_a   1.000
_cell.length_b   1.000
_cell.length_c   1.000
_cell.angle_alpha   90.00
_cell.angle_beta   90.00
_cell.angle_gamma   90.00
#
_symmetry.space_group_name_H-M   'P 1'
#
loop_
_entity.id
_entity.type
_entity.pdbx_description
1 polymer ?
#
loop_
_entity_poly.entity_id
_entity_poly.type
_entity_poly.pdbx_seq_one_letter_code
_entity_poly.pdbx_strand_id
1 'polypeptide(L)'
;MKHAANHTNAVTRLRSRLRARLFGGVPAIAMACLAVTFLAATPAPAQDVQRIAAVVNEKVISIFDVQQRMRLLINSSGLAKNAETQRRIAPQVLRELIDEALQNQEAERLNIRITQGEIDDAMGQIESSNGLPAGGFESFLNRQGISLEAALSQIRSNLSWQKLLARTVVPTIEIGDEEIDAIIARIESTAGVTEYRVGEILLPIDSPADAPEIRNLAERLVKQLREGADFRAVAQQFSKSATAATGGDIGWVQPGELGPAVDGVITNLERLEISDPIDVPEGIQIVILIDQRTNEPPDPNDRTVALRQMLLQVAADAPPGSIDAHLQTARAISSSVRGCDDFAAAATEAGTPQPAAPASFKLKDLNAELRALAAGLDVGQASEPIRVPSGVQVLMICERQEDIGPDREVIRRTIERERVDMLSRRYLRDLRRSAFVDLRV
;
A
#
# COMPACT_ATOMS: atom_id res chain seq x y z
N MET A 1 47.08 1.40 47.56
CA MET A 1 48.09 2.16 48.36
C MET A 1 48.89 3.03 47.40
N LYS A 2 49.07 4.34 47.67
CA LYS A 2 50.01 5.27 46.98
C LYS A 2 49.73 5.48 45.46
N HIS A 3 50.12 6.56 44.78
CA HIS A 3 50.44 7.97 45.12
C HIS A 3 50.08 8.84 43.87
N ALA A 4 49.57 10.07 43.99
CA ALA A 4 50.31 11.36 43.95
C ALA A 4 51.27 11.57 42.73
N ALA A 5 51.36 12.74 42.07
CA ALA A 5 50.60 14.01 42.10
C ALA A 5 51.11 15.00 41.00
N ASN A 6 50.58 16.25 41.00
CA ASN A 6 51.23 17.51 40.53
C ASN A 6 51.39 17.74 38.99
N HIS A 7 51.58 18.97 38.46
CA HIS A 7 51.64 20.37 38.97
C HIS A 7 50.78 21.30 38.07
N THR A 8 50.03 22.34 38.51
CA THR A 8 50.42 23.69 39.02
C THR A 8 51.03 24.59 37.92
N ASN A 9 50.46 25.75 37.52
CA ASN A 9 50.34 27.08 38.18
C ASN A 9 49.27 27.95 37.44
N ALA A 10 48.84 29.20 37.72
CA ALA A 10 49.08 30.30 38.71
C ALA A 10 47.72 31.07 38.89
N VAL A 11 47.40 32.05 39.76
CA VAL A 11 48.10 33.07 40.61
C VAL A 11 48.53 34.33 39.78
N THR A 12 48.20 35.61 40.07
CA THR A 12 47.98 36.36 41.35
C THR A 12 47.11 37.65 41.22
N ARG A 13 46.38 38.05 42.30
CA ARG A 13 46.12 39.42 42.91
C ARG A 13 45.98 40.70 42.03
N LEU A 14 45.12 41.68 42.36
CA LEU A 14 45.25 42.59 43.53
C LEU A 14 43.92 43.28 43.98
N ARG A 15 43.95 44.05 45.08
CA ARG A 15 42.82 44.78 45.73
C ARG A 15 43.05 46.30 45.77
N SER A 16 41.98 47.11 45.83
CA SER A 16 41.79 48.36 46.63
C SER A 16 40.86 49.38 45.92
N ARG A 17 40.28 50.43 46.55
CA ARG A 17 39.52 50.58 47.82
C ARG A 17 39.08 52.06 47.93
N LEU A 18 37.86 52.35 48.41
CA LEU A 18 37.36 53.71 48.78
C LEU A 18 37.24 54.72 47.60
N ARG A 19 36.29 55.67 47.58
CA ARG A 19 35.74 56.50 48.67
C ARG A 19 34.31 56.96 48.34
N ALA A 20 33.46 57.14 49.35
CA ALA A 20 32.21 57.89 49.23
C ALA A 20 32.35 59.31 49.80
N ARG A 21 31.57 60.27 49.27
CA ARG A 21 31.26 61.56 49.92
C ARG A 21 29.84 62.01 49.57
N LEU A 22 29.20 62.67 50.52
CA LEU A 22 27.87 63.27 50.46
C LEU A 22 27.97 64.79 50.68
N PHE A 23 26.82 65.47 50.55
CA PHE A 23 26.53 66.88 50.89
C PHE A 23 26.94 67.99 49.91
N GLY A 24 26.07 69.01 49.85
CA GLY A 24 26.09 70.16 48.95
C GLY A 24 24.79 70.26 48.14
N GLY A 25 24.09 71.41 48.15
CA GLY A 25 22.84 71.57 47.37
C GLY A 25 22.19 72.94 47.49
N VAL A 26 21.09 73.12 46.74
CA VAL A 26 20.15 74.28 46.74
C VAL A 26 20.72 75.59 46.14
N PRO A 27 19.98 76.39 45.33
CA PRO A 27 18.81 76.11 44.47
C PRO A 27 18.97 76.57 42.98
N ALA A 28 17.93 76.30 42.19
CA ALA A 28 17.38 77.08 41.05
C ALA A 28 18.26 78.01 40.18
N ILE A 29 18.16 77.82 38.85
CA ILE A 29 17.56 78.79 37.91
C ILE A 29 17.11 78.03 36.64
N ALA A 30 16.09 78.53 35.94
CA ALA A 30 15.47 77.82 34.82
C ALA A 30 16.13 78.12 33.46
N MET A 31 16.20 77.11 32.59
CA MET A 31 16.18 77.28 31.14
C MET A 31 15.46 76.11 30.48
N ALA A 32 14.64 76.38 29.47
CA ALA A 32 13.73 75.39 28.90
C ALA A 32 14.42 74.50 27.86
N CYS A 33 14.44 73.19 28.12
CA CYS A 33 14.63 72.17 27.09
C CYS A 33 13.39 71.28 27.08
N LEU A 34 12.53 71.47 26.08
CA LEU A 34 11.38 70.59 25.83
C LEU A 34 11.89 69.27 25.24
N ALA A 35 12.45 68.42 26.10
CA ALA A 35 12.93 67.10 25.75
C ALA A 35 11.74 66.20 25.42
N VAL A 36 11.27 66.26 24.17
CA VAL A 36 10.33 65.28 23.62
C VAL A 36 11.02 63.93 23.66
N THR A 37 10.69 63.13 24.67
CA THR A 37 11.07 61.73 24.77
C THR A 37 10.36 60.97 23.67
N PHE A 38 10.97 60.98 22.48
CA PHE A 38 10.67 60.05 21.41
C PHE A 38 10.89 58.64 21.98
N LEU A 39 9.80 58.01 22.44
CA LEU A 39 9.78 56.57 22.57
C LEU A 39 10.04 56.04 21.16
N ALA A 40 11.25 55.55 20.94
CA ALA A 40 11.55 54.72 19.79
C ALA A 40 10.69 53.46 19.95
N ALA A 41 9.50 53.49 19.34
CA ALA A 41 8.69 52.31 19.14
C ALA A 41 9.54 51.37 18.30
N THR A 42 10.22 50.43 18.97
CA THR A 42 10.90 49.34 18.28
C THR A 42 9.85 48.68 17.40
N PRO A 43 10.06 48.57 16.08
CA PRO A 43 9.11 47.86 15.25
C PRO A 43 9.06 46.44 15.80
N ALA A 44 7.92 46.08 16.40
CA ALA A 44 7.66 44.70 16.75
C ALA A 44 7.88 43.89 15.47
N PRO A 45 8.66 42.80 15.50
CA PRO A 45 8.87 42.00 14.30
C PRO A 45 7.50 41.55 13.82
N ALA A 46 7.06 42.11 12.68
CA ALA A 46 5.79 41.75 12.08
C ALA A 46 5.83 40.24 11.86
N GLN A 47 4.86 39.52 12.44
CA GLN A 47 4.80 38.07 12.31
C GLN A 47 4.89 37.71 10.84
N ASP A 48 5.76 36.75 10.49
CA ASP A 48 6.03 36.34 9.11
C ASP A 48 4.71 36.21 8.35
N VAL A 49 4.45 37.17 7.45
CA VAL A 49 3.21 37.23 6.69
C VAL A 49 3.20 35.98 5.82
N GLN A 50 2.38 35.01 6.21
CA GLN A 50 2.39 33.65 5.65
C GLN A 50 2.29 33.75 4.14
N ARG A 51 3.43 33.59 3.45
CA ARG A 51 3.52 33.80 2.01
C ARG A 51 2.51 32.85 1.34
N ILE A 52 1.67 33.41 0.49
CA ILE A 52 0.70 32.65 -0.30
C ILE A 52 1.50 31.80 -1.29
N ALA A 53 1.24 30.50 -1.31
CA ALA A 53 1.75 29.58 -2.32
C ALA A 53 0.76 29.45 -3.48
N ALA A 54 -0.54 29.38 -3.17
CA ALA A 54 -1.63 29.43 -4.14
C ALA A 54 -2.93 29.99 -3.52
N VAL A 55 -3.85 30.43 -4.37
CA VAL A 55 -5.26 30.69 -4.03
C VAL A 55 -6.14 29.79 -4.90
N VAL A 56 -7.11 29.11 -4.29
CA VAL A 56 -7.98 28.11 -4.91
C VAL A 56 -9.43 28.48 -4.61
N ASN A 57 -10.11 29.14 -5.55
CA ASN A 57 -11.33 29.90 -5.33
C ASN A 57 -11.15 30.90 -4.17
N GLU A 58 -11.79 30.68 -3.02
CA GLU A 58 -11.65 31.51 -1.82
C GLU A 58 -10.58 30.98 -0.83
N LYS A 59 -10.09 29.75 -1.01
CA LYS A 59 -9.13 29.11 -0.11
C LYS A 59 -7.70 29.55 -0.43
N VAL A 60 -7.06 30.22 0.52
CA VAL A 60 -5.60 30.46 0.50
C VAL A 60 -4.85 29.19 0.94
N ILE A 61 -3.79 28.85 0.21
CA ILE A 61 -2.77 27.84 0.57
C ILE A 61 -1.47 28.59 0.82
N SER A 62 -0.88 28.42 2.00
CA SER A 62 0.36 29.10 2.39
C SER A 62 1.61 28.24 2.17
N ILE A 63 2.77 28.91 2.14
CA ILE A 63 4.08 28.26 2.17
C ILE A 63 4.27 27.45 3.48
N PHE A 64 3.57 27.78 4.57
CA PHE A 64 3.60 26.98 5.80
C PHE A 64 2.91 25.63 5.60
N ASP A 65 1.76 25.58 4.93
CA ASP A 65 1.01 24.35 4.65
C ASP A 65 1.85 23.39 3.78
N VAL A 66 2.45 23.95 2.72
CA VAL A 66 3.43 23.25 1.86
C VAL A 66 4.57 22.68 2.71
N GLN A 67 5.15 23.46 3.62
CA GLN A 67 6.22 22.98 4.51
C GLN A 67 5.77 21.89 5.50
N GLN A 68 4.55 21.96 6.07
CA GLN A 68 4.04 20.91 6.97
C GLN A 68 3.80 19.60 6.21
N ARG A 69 3.14 19.65 5.05
CA ARG A 69 2.89 18.48 4.18
C ARG A 69 4.21 17.87 3.68
N MET A 70 5.22 18.69 3.34
CA MET A 70 6.59 18.22 3.03
C MET A 70 7.28 17.55 4.23
N ARG A 71 7.17 18.10 5.45
CA ARG A 71 7.73 17.45 6.65
C ARG A 71 7.09 16.10 6.89
N LEU A 72 5.75 16.02 6.82
CA LEU A 72 5.02 14.77 6.97
C LEU A 72 5.53 13.71 5.98
N LEU A 73 5.52 14.02 4.67
CA LEU A 73 5.96 13.12 3.61
C LEU A 73 7.43 12.66 3.77
N ILE A 74 8.34 13.59 4.08
CA ILE A 74 9.76 13.26 4.29
C ILE A 74 9.94 12.35 5.52
N ASN A 75 9.20 12.61 6.59
CA ASN A 75 9.30 11.86 7.85
C ASN A 75 8.61 10.48 7.77
N SER A 76 7.53 10.33 7.00
CA SER A 76 6.82 9.06 6.82
C SER A 76 7.49 8.12 5.83
N SER A 77 8.06 8.67 4.74
CA SER A 77 8.57 7.88 3.61
C SER A 77 10.10 7.72 3.61
N GLY A 78 10.78 8.05 4.73
CA GLY A 78 12.22 7.85 4.90
C GLY A 78 13.11 8.70 3.97
N LEU A 79 12.56 9.73 3.32
CA LEU A 79 13.27 10.51 2.32
C LEU A 79 14.41 11.34 2.95
N ALA A 80 15.44 11.62 2.16
CA ALA A 80 16.58 12.42 2.62
C ALA A 80 16.15 13.84 3.04
N LYS A 81 16.43 14.22 4.30
CA LYS A 81 16.07 15.51 4.89
C LYS A 81 16.98 16.66 4.38
N ASN A 82 17.08 16.83 3.06
CA ASN A 82 17.98 17.79 2.40
C ASN A 82 17.24 18.75 1.44
N ALA A 83 17.89 19.87 1.12
CA ALA A 83 17.33 20.95 0.30
C ALA A 83 17.09 20.58 -1.17
N GLU A 84 17.66 19.47 -1.66
CA GLU A 84 17.43 18.96 -3.01
C GLU A 84 16.11 18.18 -3.08
N THR A 85 15.94 17.21 -2.19
CA THR A 85 14.68 16.46 -2.00
C THR A 85 13.52 17.41 -1.78
N GLN A 86 13.71 18.42 -0.92
CA GLN A 86 12.70 19.45 -0.66
C GLN A 86 12.30 20.23 -1.93
N ARG A 87 13.27 20.69 -2.74
CA ARG A 87 12.98 21.38 -4.01
C ARG A 87 12.29 20.45 -5.03
N ARG A 88 12.63 19.16 -5.05
CA ARG A 88 12.01 18.16 -5.94
C ARG A 88 10.54 17.88 -5.60
N ILE A 89 10.19 17.77 -4.31
CA ILE A 89 8.82 17.42 -3.90
C ILE A 89 7.88 18.62 -3.77
N ALA A 90 8.37 19.84 -3.54
CA ALA A 90 7.52 21.01 -3.29
C ALA A 90 6.47 21.27 -4.40
N PRO A 91 6.77 21.15 -5.71
CA PRO A 91 5.77 21.31 -6.77
C PRO A 91 4.74 20.17 -6.84
N GLN A 92 5.04 18.99 -6.29
CA GLN A 92 4.04 17.93 -6.12
C GLN A 92 3.15 18.22 -4.91
N VAL A 93 3.74 18.54 -3.76
CA VAL A 93 3.01 18.88 -2.53
C VAL A 93 2.05 20.06 -2.74
N LEU A 94 2.45 21.10 -3.48
CA LEU A 94 1.55 22.21 -3.78
C LEU A 94 0.36 21.77 -4.65
N ARG A 95 0.55 20.86 -5.61
CA ARG A 95 -0.55 20.31 -6.42
C ARG A 95 -1.49 19.45 -5.58
N GLU A 96 -0.96 18.62 -4.69
CA GLU A 96 -1.76 17.82 -3.73
C GLU A 96 -2.61 18.73 -2.83
N LEU A 97 -2.06 19.83 -2.31
CA LEU A 97 -2.80 20.79 -1.48
C LEU A 97 -3.87 21.57 -2.26
N ILE A 98 -3.65 21.83 -3.55
CA ILE A 98 -4.66 22.42 -4.45
C ILE A 98 -5.81 21.42 -4.69
N ASP A 99 -5.49 20.14 -4.92
CA ASP A 99 -6.49 19.08 -5.07
C ASP A 99 -7.31 18.92 -3.80
N GLU A 100 -6.67 18.86 -2.63
CA GLU A 100 -7.32 18.74 -1.33
C GLU A 100 -8.24 19.94 -1.04
N ALA A 101 -7.82 21.17 -1.41
CA ALA A 101 -8.65 22.35 -1.30
C ALA A 101 -9.92 22.28 -2.16
N LEU A 102 -9.87 21.65 -3.34
CA LEU A 102 -11.04 21.43 -4.20
C LEU A 102 -11.95 20.30 -3.68
N GLN A 103 -11.35 19.20 -3.21
CA GLN A 103 -12.08 18.07 -2.62
C GLN A 103 -12.87 18.50 -1.38
N ASN A 104 -12.26 19.33 -0.52
CA ASN A 104 -12.92 19.86 0.67
C ASN A 104 -14.05 20.84 0.33
N GLN A 105 -13.86 21.75 -0.64
CA GLN A 105 -14.93 22.66 -1.10
C GLN A 105 -16.15 21.89 -1.65
N GLU A 106 -15.92 20.82 -2.40
CA GLU A 106 -17.01 19.97 -2.92
C GLU A 106 -17.66 19.12 -1.82
N ALA A 107 -16.90 18.64 -0.84
CA ALA A 107 -17.44 17.96 0.34
C ALA A 107 -18.34 18.88 1.18
N GLU A 108 -17.90 20.13 1.41
CA GLU A 108 -18.70 21.18 2.05
C GLU A 108 -19.97 21.49 1.25
N ARG A 109 -19.87 21.65 -0.08
CA ARG A 109 -21.02 21.87 -0.98
C ARG A 109 -22.05 20.74 -0.87
N LEU A 110 -21.58 19.49 -0.76
CA LEU A 110 -22.42 18.30 -0.59
C LEU A 110 -22.89 18.07 0.86
N ASN A 111 -22.54 18.98 1.79
CA ASN A 111 -22.85 18.90 3.23
C ASN A 111 -22.28 17.65 3.91
N ILE A 112 -21.13 17.17 3.43
CA ILE A 112 -20.40 16.05 4.01
C ILE A 112 -19.67 16.55 5.26
N ARG A 113 -19.83 15.83 6.36
CA ARG A 113 -19.22 16.17 7.66
C ARG A 113 -18.58 14.94 8.27
N ILE A 114 -17.44 15.16 8.92
CA ILE A 114 -16.69 14.15 9.67
C ILE A 114 -16.83 14.46 11.15
N THR A 115 -17.20 13.44 11.92
CA THR A 115 -17.36 13.51 13.38
C THR A 115 -16.01 13.33 14.07
N GLN A 116 -15.92 13.66 15.37
CA GLN A 116 -14.69 13.43 16.13
C GLN A 116 -14.36 11.93 16.23
N GLY A 117 -15.36 11.07 16.41
CA GLY A 117 -15.16 9.61 16.44
C GLY A 117 -14.53 9.06 15.16
N GLU A 118 -14.96 9.52 13.98
CA GLU A 118 -14.33 9.14 12.70
C GLU A 118 -12.85 9.58 12.60
N ILE A 119 -12.45 10.66 13.28
CA ILE A 119 -11.06 11.11 13.36
C ILE A 119 -10.28 10.28 14.38
N ASP A 120 -10.88 9.97 15.54
CA ASP A 120 -10.28 9.15 16.60
C ASP A 120 -10.04 7.71 16.13
N ASP A 121 -11.02 7.11 15.43
CA ASP A 121 -10.91 5.79 14.79
C ASP A 121 -9.78 5.78 13.74
N ALA A 122 -9.68 6.83 12.92
CA ALA A 122 -8.61 6.96 11.92
C ALA A 122 -7.23 7.14 12.57
N MET A 123 -7.12 7.87 13.70
CA MET A 123 -5.89 7.94 14.48
C MET A 123 -5.52 6.58 15.07
N GLY A 124 -6.47 5.85 15.67
CA GLY A 124 -6.22 4.50 16.23
C GLY A 124 -5.78 3.49 15.15
N GLN A 125 -6.31 3.60 13.94
CA GLN A 125 -5.85 2.82 12.78
C GLN A 125 -4.41 3.20 12.41
N ILE A 126 -4.08 4.49 12.29
CA ILE A 126 -2.72 4.97 12.00
C ILE A 126 -1.73 4.50 13.08
N GLU A 127 -2.09 4.58 14.36
CA GLU A 127 -1.26 4.09 15.47
C GLU A 127 -1.00 2.58 15.35
N SER A 128 -2.05 1.79 15.15
CA SER A 128 -1.96 0.33 14.98
C SER A 128 -1.09 -0.06 13.78
N SER A 129 -1.29 0.57 12.62
CA SER A 129 -0.52 0.31 11.39
C SER A 129 0.96 0.71 11.49
N ASN A 130 1.32 1.61 12.41
CA ASN A 130 2.70 2.07 12.62
C ASN A 130 3.35 1.50 13.89
N GLY A 131 2.69 0.56 14.58
CA GLY A 131 3.19 -0.03 15.83
C GLY A 131 3.34 0.97 16.99
N LEU A 132 2.56 2.07 16.96
CA LEU A 132 2.53 3.04 18.05
C LEU A 132 1.60 2.55 19.17
N PRO A 133 1.90 2.88 20.45
CA PRO A 133 0.94 2.70 21.53
C PRO A 133 -0.26 3.64 21.33
N ALA A 134 -1.42 3.26 21.89
CA ALA A 134 -2.63 4.08 21.84
C ALA A 134 -2.40 5.49 22.44
N GLY A 135 -2.77 6.54 21.72
CA GLY A 135 -2.48 7.95 22.07
C GLY A 135 -1.03 8.38 21.79
N GLY A 136 -0.22 7.53 21.17
CA GLY A 136 1.16 7.80 20.81
C GLY A 136 1.35 8.70 19.58
N PHE A 137 0.30 8.95 18.79
CA PHE A 137 0.36 9.68 17.52
C PHE A 137 0.79 11.14 17.68
N GLU A 138 0.19 11.90 18.60
CA GLU A 138 0.61 13.28 18.88
C GLU A 138 2.09 13.32 19.31
N SER A 139 2.49 12.41 20.21
CA SER A 139 3.87 12.29 20.67
C SER A 139 4.85 11.92 19.55
N PHE A 140 4.41 11.19 18.52
CA PHE A 140 5.18 10.91 17.31
C PHE A 140 5.33 12.17 16.44
N LEU A 141 4.24 12.89 16.16
CA LEU A 141 4.25 14.12 15.34
C LEU A 141 5.13 15.21 15.97
N ASN A 142 5.00 15.42 17.29
CA ASN A 142 5.80 16.38 18.04
C ASN A 142 7.30 16.07 17.98
N ARG A 143 7.72 14.79 18.08
CA ARG A 143 9.12 14.38 17.89
C ARG A 143 9.66 14.63 16.47
N GLN A 144 8.79 14.68 15.47
CA GLN A 144 9.14 14.90 14.07
C GLN A 144 8.98 16.37 13.61
N GLY A 145 8.55 17.27 14.50
CA GLY A 145 8.35 18.69 14.19
C GLY A 145 7.18 18.96 13.24
N ILE A 146 6.14 18.11 13.31
CA ILE A 146 4.90 18.21 12.53
C ILE A 146 3.78 18.71 13.46
N SER A 147 2.95 19.65 13.00
CA SER A 147 1.79 20.12 13.76
C SER A 147 0.68 19.06 13.85
N LEU A 148 0.12 18.83 15.04
CA LEU A 148 -1.05 17.97 15.24
C LEU A 148 -2.24 18.45 14.42
N GLU A 149 -2.57 19.74 14.43
CA GLU A 149 -3.73 20.27 13.66
C GLU A 149 -3.54 20.08 12.14
N ALA A 150 -2.30 20.17 11.63
CA ALA A 150 -2.05 19.87 10.22
C ALA A 150 -2.31 18.39 9.88
N ALA A 151 -1.97 17.47 10.79
CA ALA A 151 -2.28 16.05 10.63
C ALA A 151 -3.78 15.75 10.79
N LEU A 152 -4.47 16.38 11.76
CA LEU A 152 -5.92 16.25 11.95
C LEU A 152 -6.70 16.83 10.76
N SER A 153 -6.24 17.96 10.21
CA SER A 153 -6.78 18.52 8.96
C SER A 153 -6.64 17.52 7.82
N GLN A 154 -5.47 16.91 7.64
CA GLN A 154 -5.25 15.89 6.60
C GLN A 154 -6.19 14.69 6.75
N ILE A 155 -6.34 14.16 7.97
CA ILE A 155 -7.24 13.03 8.27
C ILE A 155 -8.67 13.42 7.91
N ARG A 156 -9.11 14.62 8.33
CA ARG A 156 -10.44 15.17 8.04
C ARG A 156 -10.70 15.33 6.54
N SER A 157 -9.73 15.82 5.77
CA SER A 157 -9.82 15.93 4.30
C SER A 157 -9.94 14.54 3.64
N ASN A 158 -9.07 13.60 4.02
CA ASN A 158 -9.05 12.24 3.47
C ASN A 158 -10.39 11.52 3.71
N LEU A 159 -10.92 11.59 4.94
CA LEU A 159 -12.21 11.02 5.31
C LEU A 159 -13.37 11.71 4.56
N SER A 160 -13.33 13.04 4.41
CA SER A 160 -14.34 13.80 3.66
C SER A 160 -14.39 13.37 2.19
N TRP A 161 -13.22 13.16 1.56
CA TRP A 161 -13.12 12.69 0.19
C TRP A 161 -13.59 11.23 0.02
N GLN A 162 -13.21 10.33 0.92
CA GLN A 162 -13.71 8.94 0.91
C GLN A 162 -15.24 8.89 1.03
N LYS A 163 -15.81 9.66 1.97
CA LYS A 163 -17.25 9.78 2.21
C LYS A 163 -18.01 10.45 1.05
N LEU A 164 -17.33 11.30 0.28
CA LEU A 164 -17.82 11.87 -0.98
C LEU A 164 -17.90 10.82 -2.07
N LEU A 165 -16.81 10.06 -2.31
CA LEU A 165 -16.77 9.02 -3.34
C LEU A 165 -17.79 7.90 -3.05
N ALA A 166 -17.91 7.47 -1.79
CA ALA A 166 -18.91 6.49 -1.36
C ALA A 166 -20.36 6.96 -1.59
N ARG A 167 -20.62 8.27 -1.60
CA ARG A 167 -21.96 8.85 -1.79
C ARG A 167 -22.27 9.22 -3.25
N THR A 168 -21.25 9.45 -4.09
CA THR A 168 -21.43 10.06 -5.42
C THR A 168 -20.84 9.26 -6.59
N VAL A 169 -19.85 8.41 -6.33
CA VAL A 169 -19.16 7.62 -7.37
C VAL A 169 -19.49 6.14 -7.25
N VAL A 170 -19.36 5.55 -6.04
CA VAL A 170 -19.68 4.13 -5.82
C VAL A 170 -21.10 3.75 -6.27
N PRO A 171 -22.17 4.54 -5.99
CA PRO A 171 -23.52 4.21 -6.44
C PRO A 171 -23.76 4.34 -7.95
N THR A 172 -22.74 4.71 -8.74
CA THR A 172 -22.81 4.79 -10.22
C THR A 172 -22.07 3.64 -10.91
N ILE A 173 -21.55 2.68 -10.13
CA ILE A 173 -20.76 1.54 -10.63
C ILE A 173 -21.61 0.28 -10.60
N GLU A 174 -22.02 -0.19 -11.78
CA GLU A 174 -22.74 -1.45 -11.97
C GLU A 174 -21.78 -2.51 -12.54
N ILE A 175 -21.53 -3.60 -11.81
CA ILE A 175 -20.64 -4.70 -12.23
C ILE A 175 -21.52 -5.92 -12.51
N GLY A 176 -21.60 -6.32 -13.78
CA GLY A 176 -22.36 -7.49 -14.20
C GLY A 176 -21.58 -8.80 -13.96
N ASP A 177 -22.28 -9.89 -13.72
CA ASP A 177 -21.62 -11.20 -13.55
C ASP A 177 -20.90 -11.66 -14.83
N GLU A 178 -21.38 -11.29 -16.03
CA GLU A 178 -20.69 -11.56 -17.31
C GLU A 178 -19.26 -10.96 -17.37
N GLU A 179 -19.03 -9.82 -16.72
CA GLU A 179 -17.70 -9.18 -16.64
C GLU A 179 -16.77 -9.93 -15.68
N ILE A 180 -17.32 -10.44 -14.58
CA ILE A 180 -16.61 -11.29 -13.61
C ILE A 180 -16.27 -12.63 -14.28
N ASP A 181 -17.21 -13.23 -14.99
CA ASP A 181 -17.04 -14.48 -15.74
C ASP A 181 -15.97 -14.34 -16.82
N ALA A 182 -15.96 -13.24 -17.58
CA ALA A 182 -14.95 -12.96 -18.58
C ALA A 182 -13.54 -12.77 -17.99
N ILE A 183 -13.43 -12.24 -16.76
CA ILE A 183 -12.15 -12.13 -16.04
C ILE A 183 -11.71 -13.48 -15.49
N ILE A 184 -12.62 -14.29 -14.94
CA ILE A 184 -12.32 -15.66 -14.48
C ILE A 184 -11.83 -16.52 -15.64
N ALA A 185 -12.60 -16.56 -16.74
CA ALA A 185 -12.24 -17.32 -17.93
C ALA A 185 -10.88 -16.88 -18.51
N ARG A 186 -10.54 -15.58 -18.44
CA ARG A 186 -9.21 -15.08 -18.84
C ARG A 186 -8.11 -15.58 -17.89
N ILE A 187 -8.31 -15.51 -16.57
CA ILE A 187 -7.34 -16.03 -15.59
C ILE A 187 -7.12 -17.54 -15.78
N GLU A 188 -8.19 -18.31 -15.98
CA GLU A 188 -8.12 -19.75 -16.21
C GLU A 188 -7.46 -20.10 -17.55
N SER A 189 -7.79 -19.40 -18.64
CA SER A 189 -7.16 -19.60 -19.96
C SER A 189 -5.68 -19.22 -20.01
N THR A 190 -5.20 -18.45 -19.03
CA THR A 190 -3.82 -17.99 -18.89
C THR A 190 -3.10 -18.68 -17.73
N ALA A 191 -3.70 -19.71 -17.14
CA ALA A 191 -3.10 -20.45 -16.04
C ALA A 191 -1.79 -21.14 -16.46
N GLY A 192 -0.72 -20.88 -15.71
CA GLY A 192 0.65 -21.29 -16.05
C GLY A 192 1.36 -20.40 -17.07
N VAL A 193 0.68 -19.39 -17.65
CA VAL A 193 1.30 -18.40 -18.54
C VAL A 193 1.93 -17.28 -17.71
N THR A 194 3.11 -16.84 -18.15
CA THR A 194 3.80 -15.67 -17.61
C THR A 194 3.38 -14.44 -18.39
N GLU A 195 2.83 -13.45 -17.68
CA GLU A 195 2.51 -12.13 -18.19
C GLU A 195 3.59 -11.12 -17.77
N TYR A 196 3.93 -10.22 -18.69
CA TYR A 196 4.96 -9.21 -18.53
C TYR A 196 4.30 -7.83 -18.61
N ARG A 197 4.59 -6.94 -17.66
CA ARG A 197 4.16 -5.55 -17.74
C ARG A 197 5.25 -4.72 -18.39
N VAL A 198 4.96 -4.13 -19.53
CA VAL A 198 5.98 -3.54 -20.41
C VAL A 198 5.78 -2.03 -20.55
N GLY A 199 6.87 -1.27 -20.45
CA GLY A 199 6.94 0.11 -20.89
C GLY A 199 7.73 0.22 -22.19
N GLU A 200 7.32 1.08 -23.13
CA GLU A 200 8.01 1.29 -24.41
C GLU A 200 8.39 2.77 -24.70
N ILE A 201 9.36 2.94 -25.59
CA ILE A 201 9.67 4.17 -26.31
C ILE A 201 9.92 3.79 -27.76
N LEU A 202 9.07 4.27 -28.68
CA LEU A 202 9.23 4.05 -30.13
C LEU A 202 9.76 5.32 -30.80
N LEU A 203 10.93 5.20 -31.43
CA LEU A 203 11.56 6.23 -32.24
C LEU A 203 11.44 5.83 -33.73
N PRO A 204 10.54 6.45 -34.51
CA PRO A 204 10.30 6.03 -35.88
C PRO A 204 11.47 6.38 -36.81
N ILE A 205 11.58 5.66 -37.91
CA ILE A 205 12.53 5.92 -39.00
C ILE A 205 11.74 6.20 -40.27
N ASP A 206 11.47 7.47 -40.54
CA ASP A 206 10.69 7.92 -41.70
C ASP A 206 11.46 7.75 -43.04
N SER A 207 12.79 7.71 -42.98
CA SER A 207 13.68 7.46 -44.13
C SER A 207 14.87 6.58 -43.73
N PRO A 208 15.30 5.61 -44.57
CA PRO A 208 16.50 4.80 -44.31
C PRO A 208 17.80 5.60 -44.12
N ALA A 209 17.85 6.86 -44.56
CA ALA A 209 18.97 7.76 -44.33
C ALA A 209 19.13 8.19 -42.86
N ASP A 210 18.02 8.22 -42.11
CA ASP A 210 17.97 8.77 -40.74
C ASP A 210 18.27 7.70 -39.68
N ALA A 211 18.19 6.41 -40.06
CA ALA A 211 18.40 5.27 -39.18
C ALA A 211 19.69 5.33 -38.32
N PRO A 212 20.86 5.80 -38.82
CA PRO A 212 22.04 5.96 -37.99
C PRO A 212 21.88 7.03 -36.91
N GLU A 213 21.19 8.14 -37.19
CA GLU A 213 20.96 9.20 -36.20
C GLU A 213 19.93 8.75 -35.14
N ILE A 214 18.84 8.10 -35.56
CA ILE A 214 17.82 7.56 -34.66
C ILE A 214 18.41 6.47 -33.75
N ARG A 215 19.30 5.60 -34.25
CA ARG A 215 20.03 4.65 -33.38
C ARG A 215 20.93 5.37 -32.38
N ASN A 216 21.73 6.35 -32.83
CA ASN A 216 22.56 7.16 -31.94
C ASN A 216 21.73 7.93 -30.89
N LEU A 217 20.48 8.29 -31.18
CA LEU A 217 19.54 8.83 -30.19
C LEU A 217 19.09 7.74 -29.21
N ALA A 218 18.65 6.58 -29.69
CA ALA A 218 18.20 5.48 -28.86
C ALA A 218 19.27 5.01 -27.86
N GLU A 219 20.51 4.83 -28.31
CA GLU A 219 21.66 4.48 -27.45
C GLU A 219 21.90 5.52 -26.34
N ARG A 220 21.77 6.82 -26.64
CA ARG A 220 21.85 7.88 -25.63
C ARG A 220 20.70 7.83 -24.62
N LEU A 221 19.47 7.55 -25.08
CA LEU A 221 18.31 7.41 -24.21
C LEU A 221 18.45 6.17 -23.29
N VAL A 222 18.80 5.00 -23.83
CA VAL A 222 19.08 3.78 -23.05
C VAL A 222 20.12 4.05 -21.97
N LYS A 223 21.22 4.75 -22.31
CA LYS A 223 22.22 5.15 -21.33
C LYS A 223 21.64 6.02 -20.22
N GLN A 224 20.91 7.09 -20.56
CA GLN A 224 20.31 8.01 -19.56
C GLN A 224 19.28 7.31 -18.67
N LEU A 225 18.50 6.38 -19.23
CA LEU A 225 17.52 5.57 -18.50
C LEU A 225 18.23 4.63 -17.50
N ARG A 226 19.29 3.94 -17.94
CA ARG A 226 20.13 3.10 -17.06
C ARG A 226 20.93 3.91 -16.03
N GLU A 227 21.20 5.20 -16.29
CA GLU A 227 21.73 6.16 -15.32
C GLU A 227 20.66 6.74 -14.36
N GLY A 228 19.38 6.32 -14.48
CA GLY A 228 18.30 6.63 -13.53
C GLY A 228 17.33 7.73 -13.98
N ALA A 229 17.27 8.08 -15.27
CA ALA A 229 16.23 8.96 -15.80
C ALA A 229 14.83 8.32 -15.76
N ASP A 230 13.79 9.11 -15.53
CA ASP A 230 12.40 8.64 -15.49
C ASP A 230 11.91 8.19 -16.88
N PHE A 231 11.77 6.89 -17.06
CA PHE A 231 11.28 6.27 -18.30
C PHE A 231 9.96 6.87 -18.78
N ARG A 232 9.03 7.21 -17.89
CA ARG A 232 7.72 7.76 -18.27
C ARG A 232 7.84 9.16 -18.85
N ALA A 233 8.75 9.97 -18.31
CA ALA A 233 9.04 11.30 -18.81
C ALA A 233 9.75 11.25 -20.17
N VAL A 234 10.73 10.34 -20.33
CA VAL A 234 11.42 10.14 -21.62
C VAL A 234 10.44 9.60 -22.68
N ALA A 235 9.57 8.66 -22.34
CA ALA A 235 8.52 8.17 -23.22
C ALA A 235 7.55 9.28 -23.65
N GLN A 236 7.08 10.11 -22.72
CA GLN A 236 6.23 11.29 -23.01
C GLN A 236 6.89 12.32 -23.92
N GLN A 237 8.22 12.49 -23.83
CA GLN A 237 8.96 13.49 -24.60
C GLN A 237 9.38 12.99 -26.00
N PHE A 238 9.86 11.75 -26.10
CA PHE A 238 10.53 11.25 -27.30
C PHE A 238 9.72 10.21 -28.09
N SER A 239 8.91 9.37 -27.44
CA SER A 239 8.18 8.30 -28.12
C SER A 239 7.14 8.85 -29.11
N LYS A 240 6.89 8.09 -30.18
CA LYS A 240 5.77 8.28 -31.12
C LYS A 240 4.74 7.14 -31.08
N SER A 241 4.89 6.20 -30.15
CA SER A 241 3.86 5.21 -29.83
C SER A 241 2.60 5.85 -29.24
N ALA A 242 1.45 5.18 -29.34
CA ALA A 242 0.20 5.64 -28.71
C ALA A 242 0.32 5.71 -27.17
N THR A 243 1.13 4.84 -26.56
CA THR A 243 1.43 4.80 -25.13
C THR A 243 2.30 5.97 -24.66
N ALA A 244 2.86 6.80 -25.56
CA ALA A 244 3.66 7.97 -25.18
C ALA A 244 2.89 8.86 -24.17
N ALA A 245 1.59 9.06 -24.37
CA ALA A 245 0.74 9.86 -23.47
C ALA A 245 0.63 9.26 -22.04
N THR A 246 0.59 7.93 -21.90
CA THR A 246 0.59 7.23 -20.61
C THR A 246 1.99 7.09 -20.00
N GLY A 247 3.04 7.51 -20.71
CA GLY A 247 4.44 7.33 -20.29
C GLY A 247 5.01 5.96 -20.65
N GLY A 248 4.64 5.44 -21.82
CA GLY A 248 5.16 4.20 -22.39
C GLY A 248 4.50 2.92 -21.88
N ASP A 249 3.74 2.97 -20.79
CA ASP A 249 3.07 1.81 -20.17
C ASP A 249 2.06 1.18 -21.14
N ILE A 250 2.41 0.03 -21.72
CA ILE A 250 1.55 -0.82 -22.56
C ILE A 250 0.50 -1.53 -21.70
N GLY A 251 0.86 -1.84 -20.45
CA GLY A 251 0.11 -2.73 -19.57
C GLY A 251 0.73 -4.13 -19.51
N TRP A 252 -0.08 -5.11 -19.09
CA TRP A 252 0.30 -6.53 -19.05
C TRP A 252 0.09 -7.15 -20.44
N VAL A 253 1.07 -7.91 -20.92
CA VAL A 253 1.06 -8.64 -22.19
C VAL A 253 1.61 -10.06 -22.02
N GLN A 254 1.28 -10.95 -22.95
CA GLN A 254 1.71 -12.33 -23.02
C GLN A 254 2.73 -12.55 -24.17
N PRO A 255 3.60 -13.58 -24.07
CA PRO A 255 4.49 -13.95 -25.17
C PRO A 255 3.73 -14.22 -26.47
N GLY A 256 4.07 -13.52 -27.53
CA GLY A 256 3.40 -13.58 -28.83
C GLY A 256 2.40 -12.44 -29.09
N GLU A 257 2.15 -11.55 -28.12
CA GLU A 257 1.31 -10.35 -28.31
C GLU A 257 2.09 -9.14 -28.83
N LEU A 258 3.43 -9.16 -28.78
CA LEU A 258 4.30 -8.10 -29.31
C LEU A 258 5.03 -8.56 -30.58
N GLY A 259 5.82 -7.66 -31.18
CA GLY A 259 6.70 -8.02 -32.28
C GLY A 259 7.75 -9.05 -31.83
N PRO A 260 8.12 -10.05 -32.66
CA PRO A 260 8.98 -11.16 -32.23
C PRO A 260 10.40 -10.74 -31.81
N ALA A 261 10.89 -9.59 -32.30
CA ALA A 261 12.15 -8.99 -31.86
C ALA A 261 12.08 -8.42 -30.43
N VAL A 262 10.88 -8.10 -29.95
CA VAL A 262 10.60 -7.46 -28.66
C VAL A 262 10.26 -8.51 -27.60
N ASP A 263 9.41 -9.49 -27.94
CA ASP A 263 9.13 -10.68 -27.11
C ASP A 263 10.41 -11.42 -26.69
N GLY A 264 11.30 -11.68 -27.67
CA GLY A 264 12.56 -12.39 -27.45
C GLY A 264 13.53 -11.63 -26.54
N VAL A 265 13.36 -10.31 -26.38
CA VAL A 265 14.11 -9.52 -25.40
C VAL A 265 13.42 -9.55 -24.04
N ILE A 266 12.11 -9.29 -23.98
CA ILE A 266 11.34 -9.20 -22.73
C ILE A 266 11.39 -10.49 -21.90
N THR A 267 11.36 -11.65 -22.56
CA THR A 267 11.49 -12.96 -21.88
C THR A 267 12.83 -13.18 -21.18
N ASN A 268 13.84 -12.33 -21.44
CA ASN A 268 15.19 -12.39 -20.88
C ASN A 268 15.56 -11.17 -20.01
N LEU A 269 14.68 -10.17 -19.85
CA LEU A 269 14.93 -9.01 -18.98
C LEU A 269 14.63 -9.32 -17.50
N GLU A 270 15.37 -8.69 -16.59
CA GLU A 270 15.02 -8.64 -15.16
C GLU A 270 14.01 -7.50 -14.85
N ARG A 271 13.35 -7.57 -13.69
CA ARG A 271 12.38 -6.53 -13.27
C ARG A 271 13.08 -5.17 -13.10
N LEU A 272 12.52 -4.14 -13.75
CA LEU A 272 13.03 -2.78 -13.95
C LEU A 272 14.26 -2.68 -14.88
N GLU A 273 14.63 -3.74 -15.59
CA GLU A 273 15.69 -3.67 -16.60
C GLU A 273 15.20 -3.02 -17.91
N ILE A 274 16.06 -2.21 -18.50
CA ILE A 274 15.85 -1.48 -19.75
C ILE A 274 16.65 -2.15 -20.86
N SER A 275 16.00 -2.47 -21.98
CA SER A 275 16.61 -3.11 -23.13
C SER A 275 17.69 -2.26 -23.80
N ASP A 276 18.54 -2.90 -24.60
CA ASP A 276 19.24 -2.20 -25.68
C ASP A 276 18.25 -1.78 -26.78
N PRO A 277 18.63 -0.89 -27.72
CA PRO A 277 17.73 -0.47 -28.81
C PRO A 277 17.39 -1.63 -29.76
N ILE A 278 16.10 -1.94 -29.88
CA ILE A 278 15.54 -3.03 -30.68
C ILE A 278 15.09 -2.47 -32.04
N ASP A 279 15.53 -3.09 -33.14
CA ASP A 279 15.03 -2.80 -34.48
C ASP A 279 13.64 -3.43 -34.70
N VAL A 280 12.67 -2.61 -35.10
CA VAL A 280 11.28 -3.02 -35.39
C VAL A 280 10.84 -2.42 -36.73
N PRO A 281 9.80 -2.96 -37.41
CA PRO A 281 9.34 -2.44 -38.71
C PRO A 281 9.00 -0.94 -38.72
N GLU A 282 8.59 -0.40 -37.56
CA GLU A 282 8.20 0.99 -37.35
C GLU A 282 9.40 1.92 -37.05
N GLY A 283 10.59 1.40 -36.77
CA GLY A 283 11.77 2.17 -36.38
C GLY A 283 12.65 1.46 -35.34
N ILE A 284 12.99 2.16 -34.26
CA ILE A 284 13.75 1.62 -33.13
C ILE A 284 12.95 1.76 -31.84
N GLN A 285 12.78 0.65 -31.12
CA GLN A 285 12.05 0.59 -29.87
C GLN A 285 13.01 0.35 -28.69
N ILE A 286 12.73 0.95 -27.54
CA ILE A 286 13.37 0.66 -26.26
C ILE A 286 12.26 0.19 -25.32
N VAL A 287 12.47 -0.90 -24.60
CA VAL A 287 11.50 -1.41 -23.63
C VAL A 287 12.07 -1.50 -22.21
N ILE A 288 11.19 -1.43 -21.22
CA ILE A 288 11.48 -1.71 -19.81
C ILE A 288 10.50 -2.77 -19.31
N LEU A 289 11.02 -3.79 -18.62
CA LEU A 289 10.17 -4.74 -17.90
C LEU A 289 9.74 -4.12 -16.57
N ILE A 290 8.55 -3.54 -16.50
CA ILE A 290 8.03 -2.87 -15.29
C ILE A 290 7.77 -3.90 -14.19
N ASP A 291 7.14 -5.02 -14.56
CA ASP A 291 6.78 -6.10 -13.64
C ASP A 291 6.56 -7.43 -14.40
N GLN A 292 6.58 -8.56 -13.70
CA GLN A 292 6.36 -9.90 -14.26
C GLN A 292 5.55 -10.73 -13.27
N ARG A 293 4.57 -11.49 -13.76
CA ARG A 293 3.78 -12.43 -12.96
C ARG A 293 3.55 -13.71 -13.76
N THR A 294 3.45 -14.84 -13.07
CA THR A 294 2.86 -16.06 -13.64
C THR A 294 1.51 -16.25 -12.99
N ASN A 295 0.46 -16.43 -13.81
CA ASN A 295 -0.87 -16.69 -13.29
C ASN A 295 -0.91 -18.16 -12.84
N GLU A 296 -0.57 -18.44 -11.59
CA GLU A 296 -0.50 -19.82 -11.08
C GLU A 296 -1.86 -20.52 -11.24
N PRO A 297 -1.91 -21.76 -11.78
CA PRO A 297 -3.15 -22.52 -11.82
C PRO A 297 -3.65 -22.78 -10.39
N PRO A 298 -4.97 -22.78 -10.15
CA PRO A 298 -5.54 -23.17 -8.86
C PRO A 298 -4.96 -24.49 -8.33
N ASP A 299 -4.31 -24.44 -7.17
CA ASP A 299 -3.81 -25.65 -6.50
C ASP A 299 -5.01 -26.57 -6.16
N PRO A 300 -5.07 -27.81 -6.67
CA PRO A 300 -6.11 -28.76 -6.30
C PRO A 300 -6.19 -29.02 -4.78
N ASN A 301 -5.13 -28.71 -4.02
CA ASN A 301 -5.09 -28.80 -2.58
C ASN A 301 -5.64 -27.55 -1.85
N ASP A 302 -5.91 -26.43 -2.53
CA ASP A 302 -6.62 -25.28 -1.96
C ASP A 302 -8.13 -25.54 -1.77
N ARG A 303 -8.62 -26.63 -2.36
CA ARG A 303 -9.99 -27.15 -2.23
C ARG A 303 -10.39 -27.40 -0.79
N THR A 304 -11.52 -26.82 -0.39
CA THR A 304 -12.18 -27.12 0.90
C THR A 304 -12.91 -28.47 0.85
N VAL A 305 -12.74 -29.27 1.89
CA VAL A 305 -13.56 -30.45 2.19
C VAL A 305 -14.14 -30.33 3.61
N ALA A 306 -15.41 -30.66 3.77
CA ALA A 306 -16.06 -30.81 5.07
C ALA A 306 -16.09 -32.30 5.42
N LEU A 307 -15.60 -32.67 6.61
CA LEU A 307 -15.43 -34.07 7.00
C LEU A 307 -15.91 -34.37 8.43
N ARG A 308 -16.27 -35.64 8.65
CA ARG A 308 -16.45 -36.25 9.98
C ARG A 308 -15.34 -37.27 10.22
N GLN A 309 -15.05 -37.57 11.49
CA GLN A 309 -14.03 -38.56 11.85
C GLN A 309 -14.40 -39.36 13.10
N MET A 310 -14.19 -40.67 13.04
CA MET A 310 -14.30 -41.61 14.16
C MET A 310 -12.88 -42.01 14.57
N LEU A 311 -12.57 -41.95 15.88
CA LEU A 311 -11.32 -42.44 16.45
C LEU A 311 -11.61 -43.43 17.58
N LEU A 312 -11.59 -44.72 17.25
CA LEU A 312 -11.73 -45.80 18.22
C LEU A 312 -10.42 -45.90 19.01
N GLN A 313 -10.42 -45.33 20.21
CA GLN A 313 -9.22 -45.20 21.04
C GLN A 313 -8.78 -46.53 21.64
N VAL A 314 -7.46 -46.74 21.71
CA VAL A 314 -6.84 -47.91 22.35
C VAL A 314 -5.94 -47.42 23.47
N ALA A 315 -6.19 -47.88 24.70
CA ALA A 315 -5.40 -47.52 25.87
C ALA A 315 -3.96 -48.09 25.78
N ALA A 316 -3.00 -47.40 26.42
CA ALA A 316 -1.59 -47.77 26.35
C ALA A 316 -1.25 -49.12 27.03
N ASP A 317 -2.15 -49.60 27.91
CA ASP A 317 -2.10 -50.88 28.62
C ASP A 317 -3.08 -51.92 28.05
N ALA A 318 -3.72 -51.64 26.90
CA ALA A 318 -4.74 -52.50 26.32
C ALA A 318 -4.20 -53.90 25.92
N PRO A 319 -5.02 -54.97 26.04
CA PRO A 319 -4.61 -56.32 25.67
C PRO A 319 -4.12 -56.47 24.23
N PRO A 320 -3.17 -57.37 23.94
CA PRO A 320 -2.77 -57.72 22.57
C PRO A 320 -3.98 -58.09 21.70
N GLY A 321 -4.03 -57.57 20.48
CA GLY A 321 -5.16 -57.72 19.56
C GLY A 321 -6.25 -56.63 19.67
N SER A 322 -6.20 -55.73 20.66
CA SER A 322 -7.20 -54.67 20.81
C SER A 322 -7.32 -53.73 19.60
N ILE A 323 -6.22 -53.48 18.87
CA ILE A 323 -6.25 -52.68 17.63
C ILE A 323 -6.98 -53.45 16.52
N ASP A 324 -6.80 -54.77 16.42
CA ASP A 324 -7.38 -55.60 15.37
C ASP A 324 -8.90 -55.78 15.56
N ALA A 325 -9.36 -55.86 16.82
CA ALA A 325 -10.77 -55.80 17.16
C ALA A 325 -11.41 -54.46 16.72
N HIS A 326 -10.78 -53.32 17.04
CA HIS A 326 -11.27 -52.01 16.60
C HIS A 326 -11.21 -51.83 15.07
N LEU A 327 -10.23 -52.43 14.37
CA LEU A 327 -10.21 -52.47 12.90
C LEU A 327 -11.40 -53.24 12.32
N GLN A 328 -11.79 -54.36 12.95
CA GLN A 328 -12.96 -55.12 12.50
C GLN A 328 -14.27 -54.32 12.71
N THR A 329 -14.44 -53.68 13.87
CA THR A 329 -15.57 -52.76 14.14
C THR A 329 -15.58 -51.59 13.15
N ALA A 330 -14.43 -50.95 12.93
CA ALA A 330 -14.31 -49.82 12.02
C ALA A 330 -14.65 -50.21 10.57
N ARG A 331 -14.21 -51.38 10.07
CA ARG A 331 -14.59 -51.86 8.73
C ARG A 331 -16.08 -52.15 8.60
N ALA A 332 -16.70 -52.71 9.64
CA ALA A 332 -18.15 -52.95 9.65
C ALA A 332 -18.93 -51.63 9.59
N ILE A 333 -18.46 -50.57 10.25
CA ILE A 333 -19.03 -49.23 10.16
C ILE A 333 -18.78 -48.64 8.76
N SER A 334 -17.53 -48.55 8.28
CA SER A 334 -17.19 -47.97 6.98
C SER A 334 -17.95 -48.58 5.80
N SER A 335 -18.27 -49.88 5.86
CA SER A 335 -18.97 -50.61 4.79
C SER A 335 -20.50 -50.60 4.89
N SER A 336 -21.08 -50.08 5.97
CA SER A 336 -22.54 -50.06 6.20
C SER A 336 -23.17 -48.67 6.09
N VAL A 337 -22.46 -47.61 6.49
CA VAL A 337 -22.92 -46.21 6.44
C VAL A 337 -23.13 -45.70 5.01
N ARG A 338 -24.14 -44.84 4.79
CA ARG A 338 -24.46 -44.26 3.47
C ARG A 338 -24.66 -42.75 3.51
N GLY A 339 -23.74 -42.07 4.18
CA GLY A 339 -23.72 -40.61 4.30
C GLY A 339 -23.25 -40.16 5.69
N CYS A 340 -23.02 -38.85 5.84
CA CYS A 340 -22.39 -38.33 7.05
C CYS A 340 -23.28 -38.39 8.30
N ASP A 341 -24.59 -38.52 8.17
CA ASP A 341 -25.48 -38.63 9.33
C ASP A 341 -25.56 -40.09 9.83
N ASP A 342 -25.61 -41.09 8.93
CA ASP A 342 -25.39 -42.50 9.26
C ASP A 342 -24.03 -42.68 9.97
N PHE A 343 -22.97 -42.08 9.41
CA PHE A 343 -21.64 -42.12 10.00
C PHE A 343 -21.59 -41.43 11.37
N ALA A 344 -22.32 -40.32 11.55
CA ALA A 344 -22.38 -39.65 12.85
C ALA A 344 -23.11 -40.47 13.92
N ALA A 345 -24.20 -41.15 13.55
CA ALA A 345 -24.90 -42.08 14.43
C ALA A 345 -24.00 -43.26 14.82
N ALA A 346 -23.46 -43.98 13.84
CA ALA A 346 -22.60 -45.15 14.08
C ALA A 346 -21.32 -44.79 14.86
N ALA A 347 -20.68 -43.65 14.56
CA ALA A 347 -19.53 -43.16 15.32
C ALA A 347 -19.90 -42.83 16.78
N THR A 348 -21.09 -42.29 17.03
CA THR A 348 -21.58 -41.97 18.38
C THR A 348 -21.91 -43.25 19.17
N GLU A 349 -22.55 -44.24 18.53
CA GLU A 349 -22.77 -45.57 19.13
C GLU A 349 -21.45 -46.29 19.44
N ALA A 350 -20.44 -46.13 18.59
CA ALA A 350 -19.08 -46.65 18.81
C ALA A 350 -18.25 -45.85 19.85
N GLY A 351 -18.88 -44.94 20.60
CA GLY A 351 -18.23 -44.19 21.69
C GLY A 351 -17.46 -42.94 21.25
N THR A 352 -17.69 -42.44 20.04
CA THR A 352 -17.03 -41.24 19.48
C THR A 352 -18.04 -40.15 19.07
N PRO A 353 -18.64 -39.43 20.04
CA PRO A 353 -19.66 -38.41 19.77
C PRO A 353 -19.19 -37.36 18.77
N GLN A 354 -20.01 -37.12 17.73
CA GLN A 354 -19.69 -36.16 16.67
C GLN A 354 -20.26 -34.75 16.97
N PRO A 355 -19.59 -33.68 16.51
CA PRO A 355 -20.20 -32.35 16.43
C PRO A 355 -21.43 -32.33 15.51
N ALA A 356 -22.31 -31.34 15.67
CA ALA A 356 -23.51 -31.23 14.82
C ALA A 356 -23.16 -31.07 13.33
N ALA A 357 -22.33 -30.08 13.00
CA ALA A 357 -21.81 -29.85 11.66
C ALA A 357 -20.49 -30.62 11.41
N PRO A 358 -20.20 -31.06 10.18
CA PRO A 358 -18.86 -31.51 9.77
C PRO A 358 -17.81 -30.40 9.95
N ALA A 359 -16.54 -30.78 10.11
CA ALA A 359 -15.44 -29.83 10.22
C ALA A 359 -14.81 -29.58 8.85
N SER A 360 -14.67 -28.31 8.46
CA SER A 360 -14.16 -27.89 7.15
C SER A 360 -12.67 -27.53 7.18
N PHE A 361 -11.91 -28.05 6.21
CA PHE A 361 -10.47 -27.83 6.06
C PHE A 361 -10.12 -27.69 4.58
N LYS A 362 -9.05 -26.96 4.23
CA LYS A 362 -8.45 -27.12 2.90
C LYS A 362 -7.59 -28.38 2.87
N LEU A 363 -7.56 -29.08 1.73
CA LEU A 363 -6.73 -30.28 1.58
C LEU A 363 -5.24 -30.00 1.91
N LYS A 364 -4.73 -28.82 1.58
CA LYS A 364 -3.35 -28.40 1.91
C LYS A 364 -3.07 -28.21 3.40
N ASP A 365 -4.09 -27.98 4.23
CA ASP A 365 -3.98 -27.86 5.69
C ASP A 365 -3.93 -29.23 6.37
N LEU A 366 -4.40 -30.29 5.69
CA LEU A 366 -4.30 -31.67 6.16
C LEU A 366 -2.87 -32.20 6.01
N ASN A 367 -2.47 -33.14 6.89
CA ASN A 367 -1.21 -33.88 6.73
C ASN A 367 -1.23 -34.76 5.46
N ALA A 368 -0.08 -35.24 5.00
CA ALA A 368 0.04 -35.93 3.71
C ALA A 368 -0.83 -37.19 3.57
N GLU A 369 -0.99 -37.97 4.63
CA GLU A 369 -1.78 -39.21 4.64
C GLU A 369 -3.28 -38.91 4.59
N LEU A 370 -3.75 -38.03 5.49
CA LEU A 370 -5.14 -37.57 5.52
C LEU A 370 -5.52 -36.83 4.22
N ARG A 371 -4.59 -36.07 3.63
CA ARG A 371 -4.78 -35.36 2.36
C ARG A 371 -4.96 -36.31 1.18
N ALA A 372 -4.07 -37.31 1.05
CA ALA A 372 -4.16 -38.30 -0.03
C ALA A 372 -5.49 -39.06 0.02
N LEU A 373 -5.93 -39.42 1.23
CA LEU A 373 -7.19 -40.10 1.47
C LEU A 373 -8.40 -39.18 1.24
N ALA A 374 -8.40 -37.95 1.75
CA ALA A 374 -9.46 -36.97 1.58
C ALA A 374 -9.61 -36.45 0.13
N ALA A 375 -8.55 -36.54 -0.67
CA ALA A 375 -8.59 -36.28 -2.12
C ALA A 375 -9.16 -37.48 -2.90
N GLY A 376 -8.86 -38.72 -2.48
CA GLY A 376 -9.26 -39.96 -3.17
C GLY A 376 -10.64 -40.50 -2.83
N LEU A 377 -11.27 -40.05 -1.74
CA LEU A 377 -12.64 -40.45 -1.37
C LEU A 377 -13.70 -39.65 -2.13
N ASP A 378 -14.86 -40.27 -2.38
CA ASP A 378 -16.07 -39.59 -2.85
C ASP A 378 -16.88 -38.97 -1.70
N VAL A 379 -17.78 -38.05 -2.03
CA VAL A 379 -18.71 -37.44 -1.06
C VAL A 379 -19.70 -38.49 -0.56
N GLY A 380 -19.83 -38.61 0.76
CA GLY A 380 -20.61 -39.66 1.44
C GLY A 380 -19.86 -40.99 1.63
N GLN A 381 -18.60 -41.11 1.18
CA GLN A 381 -17.80 -42.33 1.30
C GLN A 381 -16.95 -42.34 2.59
N ALA A 382 -17.06 -43.42 3.37
CA ALA A 382 -16.17 -43.67 4.50
C ALA A 382 -14.82 -44.23 4.04
N SER A 383 -13.75 -43.93 4.77
CA SER A 383 -12.42 -44.48 4.51
C SER A 383 -12.32 -45.95 4.92
N GLU A 384 -11.35 -46.66 4.33
CA GLU A 384 -10.77 -47.82 5.02
C GLU A 384 -10.18 -47.37 6.39
N PRO A 385 -10.25 -48.21 7.44
CA PRO A 385 -9.73 -47.84 8.74
C PRO A 385 -8.20 -47.77 8.81
N ILE A 386 -7.70 -46.63 9.30
CA ILE A 386 -6.27 -46.33 9.46
C ILE A 386 -5.82 -46.73 10.87
N ARG A 387 -4.63 -47.34 11.01
CA ARG A 387 -3.99 -47.51 12.33
C ARG A 387 -3.25 -46.22 12.69
N VAL A 388 -3.58 -45.61 13.83
CA VAL A 388 -2.89 -44.42 14.36
C VAL A 388 -2.33 -44.72 15.76
N PRO A 389 -1.34 -43.96 16.28
CA PRO A 389 -0.73 -44.27 17.58
C PRO A 389 -1.70 -44.31 18.77
N SER A 390 -2.86 -43.68 18.65
CA SER A 390 -3.94 -43.65 19.66
C SER A 390 -5.06 -44.66 19.42
N GLY A 391 -5.01 -45.48 18.36
CA GLY A 391 -6.05 -46.47 18.06
C GLY A 391 -6.36 -46.62 16.56
N VAL A 392 -7.64 -46.60 16.20
CA VAL A 392 -8.12 -46.80 14.82
C VAL A 392 -8.97 -45.62 14.36
N GLN A 393 -8.61 -45.00 13.23
CA GLN A 393 -9.30 -43.83 12.69
C GLN A 393 -10.07 -44.17 11.41
N VAL A 394 -11.27 -43.59 11.25
CA VAL A 394 -12.04 -43.58 9.99
C VAL A 394 -12.44 -42.15 9.68
N LEU A 395 -12.37 -41.76 8.41
CA LEU A 395 -12.81 -40.47 7.89
C LEU A 395 -14.08 -40.66 7.05
N MET A 396 -14.90 -39.63 6.91
CA MET A 396 -15.87 -39.51 5.81
C MET A 396 -15.89 -38.07 5.29
N ILE A 397 -15.87 -37.91 3.96
CA ILE A 397 -16.09 -36.62 3.30
C ILE A 397 -17.60 -36.37 3.22
N CYS A 398 -18.08 -35.29 3.82
CA CYS A 398 -19.49 -34.90 3.83
C CYS A 398 -19.84 -33.93 2.71
N GLU A 399 -18.92 -33.00 2.42
CA GLU A 399 -19.06 -32.00 1.36
C GLU A 399 -17.67 -31.74 0.76
N ARG A 400 -17.65 -31.39 -0.53
CA ARG A 400 -16.44 -31.00 -1.26
C ARG A 400 -16.76 -29.74 -2.07
N GLN A 401 -16.00 -28.68 -1.86
CA GLN A 401 -16.13 -27.47 -2.67
C GLN A 401 -15.56 -27.75 -4.06
N GLU A 402 -16.36 -27.60 -5.11
CA GLU A 402 -15.88 -27.82 -6.48
C GLU A 402 -15.02 -26.66 -6.97
N ASP A 403 -15.52 -25.44 -6.74
CA ASP A 403 -14.87 -24.18 -7.11
C ASP A 403 -13.58 -23.94 -6.28
N ILE A 404 -12.45 -24.02 -6.98
CA ILE A 404 -11.11 -23.65 -6.50
C ILE A 404 -10.58 -22.41 -7.22
N GLY A 405 -11.38 -21.80 -8.09
CA GLY A 405 -10.99 -20.73 -8.98
C GLY A 405 -10.85 -19.36 -8.28
N PRO A 406 -10.61 -18.30 -9.06
CA PRO A 406 -10.54 -16.94 -8.56
C PRO A 406 -11.85 -16.50 -7.90
N ASP A 407 -11.79 -16.08 -6.63
CA ASP A 407 -12.95 -15.60 -5.87
C ASP A 407 -13.66 -14.44 -6.62
N ARG A 408 -14.88 -14.72 -7.09
CA ARG A 408 -15.78 -13.78 -7.80
C ARG A 408 -15.89 -12.43 -7.10
N GLU A 409 -15.91 -12.44 -5.78
CA GLU A 409 -16.13 -11.29 -4.91
C GLU A 409 -14.81 -10.56 -4.60
N VAL A 410 -13.64 -11.22 -4.68
CA VAL A 410 -12.35 -10.53 -4.82
C VAL A 410 -12.23 -9.83 -6.18
N ILE A 411 -12.68 -10.48 -7.26
CA ILE A 411 -12.70 -9.87 -8.61
C ILE A 411 -13.63 -8.66 -8.63
N ARG A 412 -14.88 -8.78 -8.13
CA ARG A 412 -15.84 -7.67 -8.05
C ARG A 412 -15.26 -6.46 -7.34
N ARG A 413 -14.66 -6.63 -6.15
CA ARG A 413 -14.01 -5.55 -5.40
C ARG A 413 -12.76 -4.97 -6.08
N THR A 414 -12.14 -5.71 -7.00
CA THR A 414 -11.03 -5.21 -7.82
C THR A 414 -11.55 -4.30 -8.93
N ILE A 415 -12.55 -4.77 -9.70
CA ILE A 415 -13.24 -3.99 -10.74
C ILE A 415 -13.82 -2.69 -10.13
N GLU A 416 -14.48 -2.78 -8.96
CA GLU A 416 -15.03 -1.64 -8.26
C GLU A 416 -13.94 -0.60 -7.93
N ARG A 417 -12.82 -1.04 -7.35
CA ARG A 417 -11.71 -0.17 -6.96
C ARG A 417 -11.09 0.55 -8.17
N GLU A 418 -10.87 -0.17 -9.28
CA GLU A 418 -10.35 0.40 -10.52
C GLU A 418 -11.30 1.44 -11.12
N ARG A 419 -12.61 1.18 -11.08
CA ARG A 419 -13.65 2.11 -11.53
C ARG A 419 -13.78 3.33 -10.61
N VAL A 420 -13.72 3.15 -9.29
CA VAL A 420 -13.68 4.28 -8.32
C VAL A 420 -12.45 5.15 -8.54
N ASP A 421 -11.27 4.56 -8.79
CA ASP A 421 -10.06 5.32 -9.11
C ASP A 421 -10.19 6.10 -10.42
N MET A 422 -10.64 5.45 -11.50
CA MET A 422 -10.85 6.08 -12.81
C MET A 422 -11.88 7.22 -12.76
N LEU A 423 -13.02 7.00 -12.09
CA LEU A 423 -14.10 7.99 -11.96
C LEU A 423 -13.73 9.12 -10.98
N SER A 424 -13.04 8.83 -9.87
CA SER A 424 -12.57 9.87 -8.94
C SER A 424 -11.51 10.78 -9.57
N ARG A 425 -10.60 10.22 -10.38
CA ARG A 425 -9.67 11.02 -11.22
C ARG A 425 -10.40 11.88 -12.24
N ARG A 426 -11.48 11.37 -12.86
CA ARG A 426 -12.33 12.17 -13.77
C ARG A 426 -12.98 13.32 -13.03
N TYR A 427 -13.65 13.03 -11.92
CA TYR A 427 -14.33 14.00 -11.08
C TYR A 427 -13.39 15.12 -10.61
N LEU A 428 -12.17 14.78 -10.16
CA LEU A 428 -11.16 15.77 -9.78
C LEU A 428 -10.65 16.61 -10.97
N ARG A 429 -10.54 16.05 -12.19
CA ARG A 429 -10.26 16.85 -13.40
C ARG A 429 -11.37 17.84 -13.70
N ASP A 430 -12.63 17.44 -13.54
CA ASP A 430 -13.78 18.30 -13.78
C ASP A 430 -13.88 19.41 -12.70
N LEU A 431 -13.60 19.11 -11.42
CA LEU A 431 -13.43 20.12 -10.36
C LEU A 431 -12.34 21.14 -10.73
N ARG A 432 -11.10 20.68 -11.02
CA ARG A 432 -9.97 21.55 -11.42
C ARG A 432 -10.31 22.45 -12.60
N ARG A 433 -11.06 21.92 -13.59
CA ARG A 433 -11.48 22.67 -14.79
C ARG A 433 -12.51 23.77 -14.47
N SER A 434 -13.30 23.60 -13.41
CA SER A 434 -14.30 24.60 -12.97
C SER A 434 -13.74 25.65 -12.01
N ALA A 435 -12.55 25.42 -11.43
CA ALA A 435 -12.00 26.24 -10.36
C ALA A 435 -11.07 27.37 -10.84
N PHE A 436 -11.04 28.46 -10.07
CA PHE A 436 -10.01 29.48 -10.17
C PHE A 436 -8.79 29.08 -9.34
N VAL A 437 -7.61 28.99 -9.96
CA VAL A 437 -6.35 28.69 -9.28
C VAL A 437 -5.28 29.71 -9.68
N ASP A 438 -4.74 30.41 -8.69
CA ASP A 438 -3.72 31.46 -8.83
C ASP A 438 -2.46 31.05 -8.04
N LEU A 439 -1.33 30.86 -8.73
CA LEU A 439 -0.07 30.37 -8.16
C LEU A 439 0.87 31.54 -7.83
N ARG A 440 1.45 31.55 -6.62
CA ARG A 440 2.25 32.69 -6.09
C ARG A 440 3.60 32.27 -5.47
N VAL A 441 4.08 31.08 -5.83
CA VAL A 441 5.35 30.46 -5.37
C VAL A 441 6.60 31.20 -5.84
#